data_AF-A0A1B6ECT3-F1
#
_entry.id   AF-A0A1B6ECT3-F1
#
_cell.length_a   1.000
_cell.length_b   1.000
_cell.length_c   1.000
_cell.angle_alpha   90.00
_cell.angle_beta   90.00
_cell.angle_gamma   90.00
#
_symmetry.space_group_name_H-M   'P 1'
#
loop_
_entity.id
_entity.type
_entity.pdbx_description
1 polymer ?
#
loop_
_entity_poly.entity_id
_entity_poly.type
_entity_poly.pdbx_seq_one_letter_code
_entity_poly.pdbx_strand_id
1 'polypeptide(L)'
;FQRYPNLFGFFRKQLELATKTCDDTSLHPSLYPILLFLGRLYPSSLEGTDSKLQLTDFIPYLQACAGNKVMKTRTLAASAMVPLISPDKLPQFVDKLISEIIHNDHSANTKHGILLQVSFLLEYCLELPEETILEMESKCEHWIEKLLKIWELPLCSVIVKTSVNVFDIMTARFSRLVCLDTWNSVLEKLKNILTQQNYCNIAYSLCLKKCAEVFIKINIMCKPSEEIICEVLNLLEHKEYEVFHTVLDFLLDLLSGGDKSKFYQSELLNYVKLTSAILENISLVDCLMNIMFLRNIHANDLEKLLSVVKIYPLFLREIHTNFGTKVFVDLCGSGDDTRIIDVLDCIGALLNEEILFTVEDIQTINNLLVEYSGSEWGEDNHKTIAQILLKHLKKLSSKDLPLNIRLKAYTSLVQLQYEEANMWQTLIQVLEDNEEDIQCKASVFLVLTLGDLTSCNPLDHVKGQVFDKGEVSIYYEEALLSRLAGRYFKNLLNSTDCQFLKIPLTSNLCEFLQKNCGIKCDSLDNFLCQISEKNVMEDYSKVCSFLRPGYQAAKLKSLRIKNVYM
;
A
#
# COMPACT_ATOMS: atom_id res chain seq x y z
N PHE A 1 -25.82 -23.34 33.41
CA PHE A 1 -27.05 -23.43 34.22
C PHE A 1 -27.00 -24.47 35.35
N GLN A 2 -26.21 -25.53 35.27
CA GLN A 2 -26.08 -26.52 36.35
C GLN A 2 -25.67 -25.92 37.72
N ARG A 3 -24.74 -24.95 37.72
CA ARG A 3 -24.31 -24.23 38.94
C ARG A 3 -25.34 -23.24 39.48
N TYR A 4 -26.20 -22.69 38.62
CA TYR A 4 -27.22 -21.71 38.97
C TYR A 4 -28.53 -22.00 38.20
N PRO A 5 -29.31 -23.02 38.59
CA PRO A 5 -30.46 -23.49 37.80
C PRO A 5 -31.58 -22.44 37.64
N ASN A 6 -31.77 -21.59 38.66
CA ASN A 6 -32.78 -20.53 38.64
C ASN A 6 -32.59 -19.52 37.49
N LEU A 7 -31.35 -19.36 37.00
CA LEU A 7 -31.07 -18.47 35.86
C LEU A 7 -31.73 -18.94 34.57
N PHE A 8 -31.92 -20.25 34.38
CA PHE A 8 -32.54 -20.79 33.17
C PHE A 8 -34.00 -20.33 33.07
N GLY A 9 -34.77 -20.55 34.13
CA GLY A 9 -36.16 -20.10 34.22
C GLY A 9 -36.29 -18.58 34.16
N PHE A 10 -35.37 -17.86 34.80
CA PHE A 10 -35.32 -16.40 34.70
C PHE A 10 -35.09 -15.93 33.26
N PHE A 11 -34.06 -16.43 32.57
CA PHE A 11 -33.76 -16.04 31.18
C PHE A 11 -34.91 -16.38 30.25
N ARG A 12 -35.48 -17.58 30.37
CA ARG A 12 -36.61 -18.01 29.55
C ARG A 12 -37.80 -17.07 29.72
N LYS A 13 -38.17 -16.75 30.98
CA LYS A 13 -39.26 -15.82 31.28
C LYS A 13 -38.99 -14.42 30.73
N GLN A 14 -37.76 -13.91 30.88
CA GLN A 14 -37.41 -12.57 30.39
C GLN A 14 -37.39 -12.50 28.85
N LEU A 15 -36.92 -13.55 28.17
CA LEU A 15 -36.95 -13.66 26.72
C LEU A 15 -38.39 -13.77 26.21
N GLU A 16 -39.24 -14.59 26.85
CA GLU A 16 -40.65 -14.69 26.50
C GLU A 16 -41.35 -13.32 26.59
N LEU A 17 -41.15 -12.59 27.70
CA LEU A 17 -41.69 -11.24 27.85
C LEU A 17 -41.18 -10.29 26.77
N ALA A 18 -39.88 -10.30 26.49
CA ALA A 18 -39.28 -9.45 25.47
C ALA A 18 -39.78 -9.75 24.06
N THR A 19 -40.05 -11.03 23.74
CA THR A 19 -40.57 -11.44 22.43
C THR A 19 -42.05 -11.12 22.24
N LYS A 20 -42.83 -10.98 23.32
CA LYS A 20 -44.24 -10.54 23.24
C LYS A 20 -44.37 -9.05 22.90
N THR A 21 -43.37 -8.25 23.29
CA THR A 21 -43.30 -6.81 23.00
C THR A 21 -42.34 -6.49 21.85
N CYS A 22 -41.99 -7.47 21.01
CA CYS A 22 -40.98 -7.31 19.95
C CYS A 22 -41.38 -6.25 18.90
N ASP A 23 -42.68 -5.98 18.78
CA ASP A 23 -43.25 -4.97 17.90
C ASP A 23 -43.26 -3.55 18.49
N ASP A 24 -43.06 -3.41 19.81
CA ASP A 24 -42.99 -2.12 20.49
C ASP A 24 -41.60 -1.49 20.33
N THR A 25 -41.54 -0.16 20.28
CA THR A 25 -40.27 0.59 20.23
C THR A 25 -39.51 0.57 21.55
N SER A 26 -40.15 0.14 22.64
CA SER A 26 -39.55 0.01 23.95
C SER A 26 -38.70 -1.26 24.04
N LEU A 27 -37.38 -1.09 24.12
CA LEU A 27 -36.45 -2.18 24.37
C LEU A 27 -36.67 -2.77 25.77
N HIS A 28 -36.92 -4.07 25.84
CA HIS A 28 -36.99 -4.78 27.13
C HIS A 28 -35.59 -4.80 27.79
N PRO A 29 -35.38 -4.21 28.99
CA PRO A 29 -34.05 -3.98 29.56
C PRO A 29 -33.17 -5.23 29.70
N SER A 30 -33.79 -6.37 30.02
CA SER A 30 -33.07 -7.64 30.22
C SER A 30 -32.67 -8.33 28.92
N LEU A 31 -33.22 -7.93 27.76
CA LEU A 31 -33.01 -8.65 26.49
C LEU A 31 -31.54 -8.61 26.07
N TYR A 32 -30.93 -7.43 26.08
CA TYR A 32 -29.56 -7.24 25.60
C TYR A 32 -28.52 -7.98 26.47
N PRO A 33 -28.54 -7.89 27.82
CA PRO A 33 -27.65 -8.68 28.67
C PRO A 33 -27.82 -10.19 28.50
N ILE A 34 -29.05 -10.68 28.33
CA ILE A 34 -29.31 -12.11 28.14
C ILE A 34 -28.73 -12.59 26.81
N LEU A 35 -28.96 -11.87 25.71
CA LEU A 35 -28.39 -12.26 24.40
C LEU A 35 -26.87 -12.22 24.41
N LEU A 36 -26.26 -11.21 25.05
CA LEU A 36 -24.80 -11.17 25.22
C LEU A 36 -24.25 -12.34 26.04
N PHE A 37 -24.97 -12.74 27.09
CA PHE A 37 -24.56 -13.88 27.90
C PHE A 37 -24.65 -15.18 27.09
N LEU A 38 -25.77 -15.39 26.38
CA LEU A 38 -25.98 -16.58 25.56
C LEU A 38 -24.96 -16.68 24.41
N GLY A 39 -24.63 -15.56 23.73
CA GLY A 39 -23.62 -15.55 22.66
C GLY A 39 -22.18 -15.72 23.11
N ARG A 40 -21.92 -15.77 24.42
CA ARG A 40 -20.60 -16.10 24.98
C ARG A 40 -20.51 -17.52 25.54
N LEU A 41 -21.57 -18.31 25.38
CA LEU A 41 -21.52 -19.72 25.73
C LEU A 41 -20.60 -20.46 24.75
N TYR A 42 -19.95 -21.51 25.24
CA TYR A 42 -19.25 -22.45 24.37
C TYR A 42 -20.25 -23.51 23.88
N PRO A 43 -20.16 -23.93 22.60
CA PRO A 43 -20.98 -25.00 22.04
C PRO A 43 -20.81 -26.28 22.87
N SER A 44 -21.93 -26.84 23.33
CA SER A 44 -21.91 -27.97 24.27
C SER A 44 -21.83 -29.30 23.53
N SER A 45 -20.69 -30.00 23.63
CA SER A 45 -20.48 -31.34 23.06
C SER A 45 -21.22 -32.46 23.82
N LEU A 46 -21.82 -32.15 24.97
CA LEU A 46 -22.35 -33.12 25.96
C LEU A 46 -23.85 -32.96 26.18
N GLU A 47 -24.57 -32.26 25.30
CA GLU A 47 -26.01 -32.04 25.45
C GLU A 47 -26.80 -33.25 24.95
N GLY A 48 -26.65 -34.36 25.67
CA GLY A 48 -27.33 -35.61 25.42
C GLY A 48 -27.38 -36.42 26.70
N THR A 49 -28.60 -36.76 27.12
CA THR A 49 -28.99 -37.60 28.27
C THR A 49 -29.22 -36.87 29.61
N ASP A 50 -30.50 -36.80 29.99
CA ASP A 50 -31.06 -36.58 31.34
C ASP A 50 -31.10 -35.19 32.02
N SER A 51 -30.85 -34.07 31.32
CA SER A 51 -31.04 -32.73 31.91
C SER A 51 -32.35 -32.04 31.46
N LYS A 52 -33.15 -31.54 32.44
CA LYS A 52 -34.36 -30.72 32.21
C LYS A 52 -34.07 -29.30 31.67
N LEU A 53 -32.80 -28.96 31.43
CA LEU A 53 -32.33 -27.60 31.12
C LEU A 53 -31.66 -27.57 29.75
N GLN A 54 -32.45 -27.80 28.70
CA GLN A 54 -31.95 -27.85 27.32
C GLN A 54 -31.75 -26.43 26.77
N LEU A 55 -30.56 -26.10 26.28
CA LEU A 55 -30.27 -24.81 25.67
C LEU A 55 -31.10 -24.56 24.41
N THR A 56 -31.53 -25.62 23.72
CA THR A 56 -32.45 -25.56 22.58
C THR A 56 -33.79 -24.91 22.92
N ASP A 57 -34.20 -24.90 24.19
CA ASP A 57 -35.44 -24.22 24.64
C ASP A 57 -35.39 -22.70 24.42
N PHE A 58 -34.19 -22.12 24.27
CA PHE A 58 -34.04 -20.69 23.98
C PHE A 58 -34.22 -20.36 22.50
N ILE A 59 -34.06 -21.32 21.59
CA ILE A 59 -34.06 -21.11 20.13
C ILE A 59 -35.31 -20.37 19.63
N PRO A 60 -36.55 -20.76 20.00
CA PRO A 60 -37.75 -20.08 19.48
C PRO A 60 -37.79 -18.58 19.83
N TYR A 61 -37.27 -18.20 21.01
CA TYR A 61 -37.23 -16.81 21.43
C TYR A 61 -36.18 -16.01 20.65
N LEU A 62 -35.03 -16.62 20.33
CA LEU A 62 -34.00 -15.99 19.49
C LEU A 62 -34.46 -15.88 18.04
N GLN A 63 -35.21 -16.86 17.52
CA GLN A 63 -35.86 -16.78 16.21
C GLN A 63 -36.88 -15.62 16.16
N ALA A 64 -37.70 -15.43 17.20
CA ALA A 64 -38.59 -14.27 17.29
C ALA A 64 -37.82 -12.94 17.31
N CYS A 65 -36.63 -12.91 17.90
CA CYS A 65 -35.75 -11.72 17.88
C CYS A 65 -35.19 -11.40 16.49
N ALA A 66 -35.24 -12.32 15.52
CA ALA A 66 -34.83 -12.05 14.14
C ALA A 66 -35.70 -10.97 13.48
N GLY A 67 -36.98 -10.86 13.84
CA GLY A 67 -37.90 -9.83 13.35
C GLY A 67 -37.81 -8.48 14.05
N ASN A 68 -37.01 -8.36 15.13
CA ASN A 68 -36.99 -7.16 15.97
C ASN A 68 -36.58 -5.92 15.16
N LYS A 69 -37.21 -4.76 15.43
CA LYS A 69 -36.92 -3.49 14.74
C LYS A 69 -35.47 -3.00 14.95
N VAL A 70 -34.86 -3.31 16.08
CA VAL A 70 -33.50 -2.89 16.42
C VAL A 70 -32.47 -3.86 15.82
N MET A 71 -31.67 -3.36 14.88
CA MET A 71 -30.65 -4.15 14.17
C MET A 71 -29.67 -4.85 15.11
N LYS A 72 -29.21 -4.16 16.15
CA LYS A 72 -28.26 -4.74 17.11
C LYS A 72 -28.83 -5.94 17.87
N THR A 73 -30.14 -5.93 18.17
CA THR A 73 -30.84 -7.07 18.76
C THR A 73 -30.82 -8.26 17.81
N ARG A 74 -31.09 -8.05 16.52
CA ARG A 74 -31.01 -9.11 15.50
C ARG A 74 -29.60 -9.72 15.43
N THR A 75 -28.56 -8.89 15.41
CA THR A 75 -27.16 -9.34 15.39
C THR A 75 -26.79 -10.14 16.64
N LEU A 76 -27.18 -9.68 17.84
CA LEU A 76 -26.91 -10.41 19.08
C LEU A 76 -27.69 -11.71 19.18
N ALA A 77 -28.95 -11.74 18.73
CA ALA A 77 -29.73 -12.97 18.68
C ALA A 77 -29.14 -13.99 17.71
N ALA A 78 -28.60 -13.55 16.58
CA ALA A 78 -27.90 -14.42 15.63
C ALA A 78 -26.62 -15.02 16.22
N SER A 79 -25.76 -14.20 16.84
CA SER A 79 -24.56 -14.69 17.53
C SER A 79 -24.89 -15.60 18.71
N ALA A 80 -25.95 -15.27 19.47
CA ALA A 80 -26.44 -16.09 20.58
C ALA A 80 -27.01 -17.44 20.16
N MET A 81 -27.36 -17.61 18.88
CA MET A 81 -27.88 -18.86 18.35
C MET A 81 -26.80 -19.95 18.23
N VAL A 82 -25.57 -19.55 17.88
CA VAL A 82 -24.45 -20.46 17.57
C VAL A 82 -24.20 -21.50 18.67
N PRO A 83 -24.01 -21.13 19.95
CA PRO A 83 -23.69 -22.11 20.98
C PRO A 83 -24.87 -22.96 21.46
N LEU A 84 -26.09 -22.68 20.99
CA LEU A 84 -27.31 -23.41 21.36
C LEU A 84 -27.64 -24.56 20.41
N ILE A 85 -26.92 -24.66 19.29
CA ILE A 85 -27.14 -25.70 18.28
C ILE A 85 -25.98 -26.69 18.39
N SER A 86 -26.33 -27.95 18.60
CA SER A 86 -25.35 -29.03 18.61
C SER A 86 -24.78 -29.24 17.19
N PRO A 87 -23.48 -29.55 17.04
CA PRO A 87 -22.84 -29.71 15.74
C PRO A 87 -23.60 -30.63 14.77
N ASP A 88 -24.10 -31.76 15.26
CA ASP A 88 -24.86 -32.75 14.50
C ASP A 88 -26.18 -32.20 13.89
N LYS A 89 -26.78 -31.18 14.50
CA LYS A 89 -28.04 -30.58 14.03
C LYS A 89 -27.83 -29.36 13.16
N LEU A 90 -26.60 -28.84 13.10
CA LEU A 90 -26.28 -27.61 12.39
C LEU A 90 -26.69 -27.65 10.90
N PRO A 91 -26.37 -28.69 10.10
CA PRO A 91 -26.70 -28.69 8.68
C PRO A 91 -28.22 -28.66 8.44
N GLN A 92 -28.98 -29.39 9.24
CA GLN A 92 -30.45 -29.40 9.17
C GLN A 92 -31.05 -28.06 9.58
N PHE A 93 -30.47 -27.42 10.60
CA PHE A 93 -30.93 -26.11 11.06
C PHE A 93 -30.65 -25.01 10.02
N VAL A 94 -29.48 -25.02 9.38
CA VAL A 94 -29.14 -24.08 8.30
C VAL A 94 -30.09 -24.26 7.11
N ASP A 95 -30.37 -25.51 6.67
CA ASP A 95 -31.32 -25.75 5.58
C ASP A 95 -32.74 -25.25 5.90
N LYS A 96 -33.18 -25.42 7.15
CA LYS A 96 -34.44 -24.87 7.64
C LYS A 96 -34.45 -23.33 7.54
N LEU A 97 -33.43 -22.65 8.07
CA LEU A 97 -33.36 -21.19 8.03
C LEU A 97 -33.32 -20.65 6.59
N ILE A 98 -32.55 -21.25 5.70
CA ILE A 98 -32.48 -20.84 4.29
C ILE A 98 -33.84 -20.99 3.60
N SER A 99 -34.55 -22.07 3.90
CA SER A 99 -35.91 -22.29 3.41
C SER A 99 -36.88 -21.24 3.95
N GLU A 100 -36.71 -20.82 5.20
CA GLU A 100 -37.56 -19.80 5.84
C GLU A 100 -37.39 -18.41 5.19
N ILE A 101 -36.19 -18.03 4.75
CA ILE A 101 -35.95 -16.67 4.21
C ILE A 101 -36.83 -16.37 2.97
N ILE A 102 -37.14 -17.39 2.17
CA ILE A 102 -37.88 -17.26 0.90
C ILE A 102 -39.38 -17.06 1.16
N HIS A 103 -39.89 -17.29 2.38
CA HIS A 103 -41.30 -17.07 2.67
C HIS A 103 -41.69 -15.58 2.51
N ASN A 104 -42.72 -15.34 1.69
CA ASN A 104 -43.18 -14.00 1.34
C ASN A 104 -43.73 -13.22 2.53
N ASP A 105 -44.27 -13.91 3.54
CA ASP A 105 -44.91 -13.28 4.71
C ASP A 105 -43.90 -12.67 5.70
N HIS A 106 -42.61 -12.91 5.51
CA HIS A 106 -41.59 -12.36 6.40
C HIS A 106 -41.29 -10.90 6.10
N SER A 107 -41.30 -10.09 7.17
CA SER A 107 -40.84 -8.70 7.12
C SER A 107 -39.38 -8.60 6.69
N ALA A 108 -38.99 -7.43 6.19
CA ALA A 108 -37.59 -7.13 5.85
C ALA A 108 -36.64 -7.35 7.05
N ASN A 109 -37.07 -7.03 8.27
CA ASN A 109 -36.29 -7.26 9.49
C ASN A 109 -36.11 -8.75 9.74
N THR A 110 -37.17 -9.54 9.61
CA THR A 110 -37.13 -11.00 9.80
C THR A 110 -36.17 -11.65 8.81
N LYS A 111 -36.29 -11.33 7.51
CA LYS A 111 -35.38 -11.83 6.47
C LYS A 111 -33.92 -11.47 6.77
N HIS A 112 -33.66 -10.23 7.16
CA HIS A 112 -32.33 -9.79 7.59
C HIS A 112 -31.84 -10.56 8.83
N GLY A 113 -32.68 -10.76 9.84
CA GLY A 113 -32.31 -11.48 11.06
C GLY A 113 -32.00 -12.95 10.80
N ILE A 114 -32.75 -13.62 9.92
CA ILE A 114 -32.47 -15.00 9.52
C ILE A 114 -31.17 -15.08 8.72
N LEU A 115 -30.92 -14.15 7.78
CA LEU A 115 -29.65 -14.09 7.06
C LEU A 115 -28.44 -13.91 8.00
N LEU A 116 -28.58 -13.09 9.04
CA LEU A 116 -27.55 -12.98 10.08
C LEU A 116 -27.33 -14.30 10.80
N GLN A 117 -28.41 -15.01 11.19
CA GLN A 117 -28.30 -16.32 11.82
C GLN A 117 -27.55 -17.31 10.93
N VAL A 118 -27.89 -17.37 9.63
CA VAL A 118 -27.16 -18.19 8.66
C VAL A 118 -25.69 -17.79 8.58
N SER A 119 -25.37 -16.50 8.49
CA SER A 119 -23.99 -15.99 8.45
C SER A 119 -23.16 -16.45 9.65
N PHE A 120 -23.65 -16.22 10.88
CA PHE A 120 -22.94 -16.60 12.12
C PHE A 120 -22.77 -18.13 12.24
N LEU A 121 -23.78 -18.91 11.84
CA LEU A 121 -23.71 -20.37 11.87
C LEU A 121 -22.72 -20.92 10.85
N LEU A 122 -22.69 -20.35 9.64
CA LEU A 122 -21.72 -20.73 8.61
C LEU A 122 -20.29 -20.29 8.95
N GLU A 123 -20.09 -19.21 9.69
CA GLU A 123 -18.77 -18.81 10.19
C GLU A 123 -18.22 -19.80 11.24
N TYR A 124 -19.10 -20.44 12.01
CA TYR A 124 -18.71 -21.36 13.08
C TYR A 124 -18.12 -22.70 12.58
N CYS A 125 -18.20 -23.04 11.28
CA CYS A 125 -17.87 -24.41 10.84
C CYS A 125 -16.43 -24.90 11.03
N LEU A 126 -15.44 -24.03 11.29
CA LEU A 126 -14.03 -24.44 11.42
C LEU A 126 -13.75 -25.32 12.65
N GLU A 127 -14.68 -25.34 13.61
CA GLU A 127 -14.54 -26.07 14.88
C GLU A 127 -15.42 -27.34 14.92
N LEU A 128 -15.98 -27.76 13.78
CA LEU A 128 -16.95 -28.86 13.73
C LEU A 128 -16.31 -30.24 13.47
N PRO A 129 -16.97 -31.33 13.89
CA PRO A 129 -16.60 -32.68 13.50
C PRO A 129 -16.64 -32.89 11.98
N GLU A 130 -15.77 -33.75 11.45
CA GLU A 130 -15.64 -34.05 10.02
C GLU A 130 -16.95 -34.53 9.39
N GLU A 131 -17.72 -35.39 10.09
CA GLU A 131 -19.01 -35.88 9.61
C GLU A 131 -20.01 -34.74 9.35
N THR A 132 -20.03 -33.73 10.24
CA THR A 132 -20.90 -32.55 10.08
C THR A 132 -20.45 -31.73 8.87
N ILE A 133 -19.15 -31.55 8.68
CA ILE A 133 -18.60 -30.81 7.53
C ILE A 133 -19.04 -31.49 6.23
N LEU A 134 -18.87 -32.80 6.10
CA LEU A 134 -19.30 -33.57 4.92
C LEU A 134 -20.80 -33.43 4.64
N GLU A 135 -21.66 -33.42 5.67
CA GLU A 135 -23.09 -33.18 5.48
C GLU A 135 -23.37 -31.76 4.96
N MET A 136 -22.67 -30.75 5.48
CA MET A 136 -22.81 -29.36 4.98
C MET A 136 -22.32 -29.24 3.54
N GLU A 137 -21.20 -29.86 3.21
CA GLU A 137 -20.64 -29.93 1.85
C GLU A 137 -21.66 -30.54 0.86
N SER A 138 -22.36 -31.60 1.26
CA SER A 138 -23.40 -32.23 0.41
C SER A 138 -24.62 -31.33 0.13
N LYS A 139 -24.84 -30.29 0.95
CA LYS A 139 -25.99 -29.39 0.86
C LYS A 139 -25.66 -28.00 0.31
N CYS A 140 -24.38 -27.65 0.18
CA CYS A 140 -23.94 -26.29 -0.09
C CYS A 140 -24.46 -25.71 -1.42
N GLU A 141 -24.50 -26.53 -2.47
CA GLU A 141 -25.01 -26.12 -3.79
C GLU A 141 -26.50 -25.77 -3.72
N HIS A 142 -27.31 -26.66 -3.13
CA HIS A 142 -28.74 -26.43 -2.91
C HIS A 142 -29.03 -25.18 -2.06
N TRP A 143 -28.18 -24.90 -1.08
CA TRP A 143 -28.26 -23.68 -0.28
C TRP A 143 -28.02 -22.43 -1.12
N ILE A 144 -27.02 -22.43 -1.99
CA ILE A 144 -26.73 -21.31 -2.91
C ILE A 144 -27.91 -21.10 -3.87
N GLU A 145 -28.42 -22.16 -4.48
CA GLU A 145 -29.58 -22.10 -5.39
C GLU A 145 -30.82 -21.52 -4.70
N LYS A 146 -31.08 -21.91 -3.45
CA LYS A 146 -32.17 -21.33 -2.65
C LYS A 146 -31.92 -19.86 -2.33
N LEU A 147 -30.72 -19.50 -1.89
CA LEU A 147 -30.36 -18.12 -1.55
C LEU A 147 -30.47 -17.18 -2.76
N LEU A 148 -30.17 -17.66 -3.98
CA LEU A 148 -30.34 -16.89 -5.22
C LEU A 148 -31.78 -16.37 -5.42
N LYS A 149 -32.78 -17.12 -4.97
CA LYS A 149 -34.20 -16.73 -5.07
C LYS A 149 -34.51 -15.48 -4.25
N ILE A 150 -33.71 -15.19 -3.21
CA ILE A 150 -33.87 -13.98 -2.39
C ILE A 150 -33.67 -12.73 -3.25
N TRP A 151 -32.71 -12.74 -4.18
CA TRP A 151 -32.41 -11.62 -5.07
C TRP A 151 -33.46 -11.40 -6.18
N GLU A 152 -34.48 -12.24 -6.26
CA GLU A 152 -35.65 -12.03 -7.13
C GLU A 152 -36.73 -11.17 -6.45
N LEU A 153 -36.60 -10.95 -5.14
CA LEU A 153 -37.52 -10.15 -4.35
C LEU A 153 -37.10 -8.66 -4.35
N PRO A 154 -38.02 -7.73 -4.08
CA PRO A 154 -37.65 -6.34 -3.81
C PRO A 154 -36.96 -6.25 -2.43
N LEU A 155 -35.65 -6.07 -2.44
CA LEU A 155 -34.81 -6.04 -1.23
C LEU A 155 -34.32 -4.63 -0.90
N CYS A 156 -34.20 -4.33 0.39
CA CYS A 156 -33.46 -3.16 0.84
C CYS A 156 -31.94 -3.44 0.88
N SER A 157 -31.12 -2.38 0.82
CA SER A 157 -29.65 -2.47 0.78
C SER A 157 -29.05 -3.30 1.92
N VAL A 158 -29.67 -3.28 3.10
CA VAL A 158 -29.20 -4.04 4.27
C VAL A 158 -29.36 -5.54 4.07
N ILE A 159 -30.49 -5.98 3.47
CA ILE A 159 -30.72 -7.40 3.16
C ILE A 159 -29.76 -7.85 2.07
N VAL A 160 -29.62 -7.06 0.99
CA VAL A 160 -28.67 -7.36 -0.09
C VAL A 160 -27.27 -7.52 0.48
N LYS A 161 -26.75 -6.54 1.23
CA LYS A 161 -25.43 -6.61 1.85
C LYS A 161 -25.23 -7.86 2.71
N THR A 162 -26.22 -8.20 3.54
CA THR A 162 -26.13 -9.37 4.43
C THR A 162 -26.17 -10.68 3.63
N SER A 163 -27.01 -10.76 2.60
CA SER A 163 -27.04 -11.94 1.70
C SER A 163 -25.73 -12.10 0.93
N VAL A 164 -25.14 -11.02 0.43
CA VAL A 164 -23.82 -11.03 -0.21
C VAL A 164 -22.73 -11.48 0.76
N ASN A 165 -22.82 -11.12 2.04
CA ASN A 165 -21.91 -11.64 3.07
C ASN A 165 -22.02 -13.15 3.25
N VAL A 166 -23.25 -13.70 3.22
CA VAL A 166 -23.47 -15.15 3.23
C VAL A 166 -22.79 -15.80 2.01
N PHE A 167 -22.95 -15.24 0.82
CA PHE A 167 -22.25 -15.73 -0.37
C PHE A 167 -20.72 -15.61 -0.26
N ASP A 168 -20.17 -14.57 0.36
CA ASP A 168 -18.73 -14.43 0.63
C ASP A 168 -18.22 -15.59 1.50
N ILE A 169 -18.93 -15.88 2.60
CA ILE A 169 -18.61 -17.00 3.50
C ILE A 169 -18.68 -18.34 2.75
N MET A 170 -19.73 -18.53 1.93
CA MET A 170 -19.89 -19.74 1.14
C MET A 170 -18.81 -19.88 0.06
N THR A 171 -18.42 -18.79 -0.60
CA THR A 171 -17.32 -18.78 -1.59
C THR A 171 -16.00 -19.17 -0.92
N ALA A 172 -15.71 -18.59 0.26
CA ALA A 172 -14.49 -18.88 0.99
C ALA A 172 -14.37 -20.34 1.46
N ARG A 173 -15.49 -21.07 1.61
CA ARG A 173 -15.53 -22.42 2.18
C ARG A 173 -15.86 -23.52 1.20
N PHE A 174 -16.84 -23.29 0.34
CA PHE A 174 -17.45 -24.31 -0.53
C PHE A 174 -17.18 -24.10 -2.01
N SER A 175 -16.29 -23.16 -2.36
CA SER A 175 -15.90 -22.82 -3.74
C SER A 175 -15.67 -24.03 -4.65
N ARG A 176 -14.91 -25.02 -4.17
CA ARG A 176 -14.52 -26.21 -4.94
C ARG A 176 -15.64 -27.26 -5.11
N LEU A 177 -16.72 -27.14 -4.34
CA LEU A 177 -17.77 -28.16 -4.24
C LEU A 177 -19.05 -27.82 -5.01
N VAL A 178 -19.19 -26.55 -5.39
CA VAL A 178 -20.36 -26.02 -6.09
C VAL A 178 -20.06 -25.94 -7.58
N CYS A 179 -21.02 -26.29 -8.43
CA CYS A 179 -20.78 -26.30 -9.87
C CYS A 179 -20.60 -24.89 -10.44
N LEU A 180 -19.90 -24.82 -11.58
CA LEU A 180 -19.59 -23.55 -12.25
C LEU A 180 -20.87 -22.80 -12.69
N ASP A 181 -21.91 -23.52 -13.12
CA ASP A 181 -23.17 -22.93 -13.58
C ASP A 181 -23.92 -22.21 -12.46
N THR A 182 -23.88 -22.79 -11.24
CA THR A 182 -24.44 -22.16 -10.04
C THR A 182 -23.70 -20.86 -9.73
N TRP A 183 -22.36 -20.86 -9.79
CA TRP A 183 -21.58 -19.63 -9.59
C TRP A 183 -21.78 -18.59 -10.69
N ASN A 184 -21.92 -19.00 -11.94
CA ASN A 184 -22.25 -18.10 -13.05
C ASN A 184 -23.61 -17.42 -12.81
N SER A 185 -24.59 -18.15 -12.26
CA SER A 185 -25.88 -17.57 -11.88
C SER A 185 -25.75 -16.54 -10.76
N VAL A 186 -24.87 -16.78 -9.77
CA VAL A 186 -24.51 -15.78 -8.74
C VAL A 186 -23.88 -14.54 -9.35
N LEU A 187 -22.92 -14.71 -10.27
CA LEU A 187 -22.26 -13.61 -10.97
C LEU A 187 -23.24 -12.75 -11.77
N GLU A 188 -24.16 -13.37 -12.51
CA GLU A 188 -25.17 -12.65 -13.29
C GLU A 188 -26.05 -11.77 -12.39
N LYS A 189 -26.53 -12.31 -11.26
CA LYS A 189 -27.34 -11.55 -10.31
C LYS A 189 -26.55 -10.44 -9.63
N LEU A 190 -25.29 -10.68 -9.25
CA LEU A 190 -24.40 -9.63 -8.71
C LEU A 190 -24.15 -8.51 -9.73
N LYS A 191 -23.91 -8.85 -11.00
CA LYS A 191 -23.76 -7.88 -12.08
C LYS A 191 -25.03 -7.04 -12.29
N ASN A 192 -26.20 -7.65 -12.19
CA ASN A 192 -27.48 -6.94 -12.22
C ASN A 192 -27.61 -5.97 -11.03
N ILE A 193 -27.21 -6.37 -9.82
CA ILE A 193 -27.23 -5.49 -8.64
C ILE A 193 -26.25 -4.31 -8.82
N LEU A 194 -25.06 -4.57 -9.35
CA LEU A 194 -24.03 -3.54 -9.59
C LEU A 194 -24.47 -2.53 -10.66
N THR A 195 -25.21 -2.96 -11.68
CA THR A 195 -25.66 -2.09 -12.77
C THR A 195 -26.95 -1.31 -12.47
N GLN A 196 -27.71 -1.73 -11.45
CA GLN A 196 -28.96 -1.08 -11.06
C GLN A 196 -28.72 0.32 -10.47
N GLN A 197 -29.42 1.32 -11.02
CA GLN A 197 -29.22 2.73 -10.69
C GLN A 197 -30.16 3.21 -9.57
N ASN A 198 -29.92 2.78 -8.33
CA ASN A 198 -30.64 3.29 -7.14
C ASN A 198 -29.70 4.10 -6.23
N TYR A 199 -29.14 5.19 -6.77
CA TYR A 199 -27.96 5.90 -6.25
C TYR A 199 -28.17 6.86 -5.06
N CYS A 200 -29.26 6.74 -4.29
CA CYS A 200 -29.62 7.82 -3.34
C CYS A 200 -29.34 7.52 -1.85
N ASN A 201 -28.49 6.55 -1.49
CA ASN A 201 -28.21 6.29 -0.06
C ASN A 201 -26.80 5.72 0.19
N ILE A 202 -26.10 6.25 1.21
CA ILE A 202 -24.81 5.76 1.72
C ILE A 202 -24.85 4.24 1.99
N ALA A 203 -25.96 3.74 2.54
CA ALA A 203 -26.13 2.31 2.81
C ALA A 203 -26.11 1.46 1.54
N TYR A 204 -26.51 2.03 0.39
CA TYR A 204 -26.45 1.35 -0.90
C TYR A 204 -25.02 1.36 -1.46
N SER A 205 -24.28 2.46 -1.33
CA SER A 205 -22.86 2.52 -1.74
C SER A 205 -22.00 1.48 -1.00
N LEU A 206 -22.18 1.35 0.32
CA LEU A 206 -21.53 0.29 1.12
C LEU A 206 -21.98 -1.13 0.76
N CYS A 207 -23.19 -1.28 0.21
CA CYS A 207 -23.67 -2.56 -0.30
C CYS A 207 -22.96 -2.90 -1.63
N LEU A 208 -22.90 -1.94 -2.55
CA LEU A 208 -22.25 -2.11 -3.85
C LEU A 208 -20.76 -2.39 -3.71
N LYS A 209 -20.09 -1.76 -2.75
CA LYS A 209 -18.73 -2.10 -2.33
C LYS A 209 -18.58 -3.60 -2.08
N LYS A 210 -19.45 -4.15 -1.21
CA LYS A 210 -19.42 -5.57 -0.84
C LYS A 210 -19.78 -6.49 -2.00
N CYS A 211 -20.71 -6.06 -2.86
CA CYS A 211 -21.03 -6.78 -4.09
C CYS A 211 -19.81 -6.85 -5.02
N ALA A 212 -19.09 -5.74 -5.23
CA ALA A 212 -17.91 -5.69 -6.07
C ALA A 212 -16.79 -6.61 -5.53
N GLU A 213 -16.54 -6.59 -4.21
CA GLU A 213 -15.58 -7.50 -3.57
C GLU A 213 -15.89 -8.97 -3.91
N VAL A 214 -17.11 -9.42 -3.64
CA VAL A 214 -17.53 -10.81 -3.84
C VAL A 214 -17.60 -11.16 -5.32
N PHE A 215 -18.02 -10.23 -6.17
CA PHE A 215 -18.05 -10.40 -7.62
C PHE A 215 -16.64 -10.64 -8.18
N ILE A 216 -15.64 -9.85 -7.77
CA ILE A 216 -14.25 -10.07 -8.17
C ILE A 216 -13.75 -11.44 -7.68
N LYS A 217 -13.99 -11.79 -6.41
CA LYS A 217 -13.59 -13.10 -5.85
C LYS A 217 -14.13 -14.29 -6.65
N ILE A 218 -15.43 -14.27 -6.96
CA ILE A 218 -16.08 -15.37 -7.71
C ILE A 218 -15.59 -15.39 -9.15
N ASN A 219 -15.39 -14.23 -9.79
CA ASN A 219 -14.83 -14.18 -11.16
C ASN A 219 -13.43 -14.81 -11.22
N ILE A 220 -12.54 -14.47 -10.29
CA ILE A 220 -11.19 -15.04 -10.21
C ILE A 220 -11.22 -16.58 -10.10
N MET A 221 -12.19 -17.11 -9.37
CA MET A 221 -12.38 -18.54 -9.18
C MET A 221 -12.93 -19.23 -10.42
N CYS A 222 -13.88 -18.60 -11.11
CA CYS A 222 -14.72 -19.23 -12.13
C CYS A 222 -14.30 -18.94 -13.57
N LYS A 223 -13.62 -17.82 -13.82
CA LYS A 223 -13.45 -17.26 -15.16
C LYS A 223 -11.98 -17.25 -15.61
N PRO A 224 -11.72 -17.30 -16.93
CA PRO A 224 -10.39 -17.08 -17.46
C PRO A 224 -9.96 -15.61 -17.28
N SER A 225 -8.65 -15.35 -17.31
CA SER A 225 -8.08 -14.02 -17.08
C SER A 225 -8.67 -12.94 -18.00
N GLU A 226 -8.95 -13.25 -19.26
CA GLU A 226 -9.50 -12.30 -20.24
C GLU A 226 -10.89 -11.77 -19.82
N GLU A 227 -11.80 -12.67 -19.42
CA GLU A 227 -13.13 -12.29 -18.92
C GLU A 227 -13.03 -11.47 -17.62
N ILE A 228 -12.11 -11.84 -16.72
CA ILE A 228 -11.88 -11.11 -15.47
C ILE A 228 -11.44 -9.67 -15.77
N ILE A 229 -10.53 -9.46 -16.71
CA ILE A 229 -10.06 -8.13 -17.08
C ILE A 229 -11.21 -7.29 -17.67
N CYS A 230 -12.05 -7.87 -18.52
CA CYS A 230 -13.24 -7.18 -19.02
C CYS A 230 -14.17 -6.72 -17.88
N GLU A 231 -14.37 -7.54 -16.86
CA GLU A 231 -15.17 -7.15 -15.70
C GLU A 231 -14.48 -6.10 -14.82
N VAL A 232 -13.16 -6.17 -14.65
CA VAL A 232 -12.37 -5.12 -13.96
C VAL A 232 -12.52 -3.77 -14.66
N LEU A 233 -12.43 -3.74 -16.00
CA LEU A 233 -12.65 -2.53 -16.80
C LEU A 233 -14.04 -1.94 -16.58
N ASN A 234 -15.08 -2.78 -16.62
CA ASN A 234 -16.45 -2.34 -16.36
C ASN A 234 -16.63 -1.72 -14.97
N LEU A 235 -15.96 -2.28 -13.96
CA LEU A 235 -16.05 -1.78 -12.57
C LEU A 235 -15.22 -0.51 -12.35
N LEU A 236 -14.09 -0.32 -13.04
CA LEU A 236 -13.32 0.93 -13.00
C LEU A 236 -14.10 2.11 -13.60
N GLU A 237 -14.95 1.85 -14.59
CA GLU A 237 -15.81 2.87 -15.19
C GLU A 237 -17.10 3.14 -14.38
N HIS A 238 -17.30 2.42 -13.28
CA HIS A 238 -18.50 2.51 -12.48
C HIS A 238 -18.70 3.92 -11.87
N LYS A 239 -19.95 4.36 -11.79
CA LYS A 239 -20.29 5.71 -11.29
C LYS A 239 -20.08 5.89 -9.78
N GLU A 240 -20.24 4.80 -9.03
CA GLU A 240 -20.06 4.80 -7.57
C GLU A 240 -18.59 4.71 -7.17
N TYR A 241 -18.16 5.68 -6.38
CA TYR A 241 -16.81 5.80 -5.86
C TYR A 241 -16.33 4.55 -5.11
N GLU A 242 -17.14 3.99 -4.22
CA GLU A 242 -16.76 2.83 -3.41
C GLU A 242 -16.51 1.57 -4.26
N VAL A 243 -17.18 1.43 -5.41
CA VAL A 243 -16.96 0.32 -6.35
C VAL A 243 -15.61 0.50 -7.03
N PHE A 244 -15.36 1.69 -7.60
CA PHE A 244 -14.08 2.05 -8.21
C PHE A 244 -12.91 1.83 -7.23
N HIS A 245 -13.04 2.34 -6.00
CA HIS A 245 -12.02 2.21 -4.96
C HIS A 245 -11.72 0.75 -4.61
N THR A 246 -12.75 -0.11 -4.58
CA THR A 246 -12.59 -1.54 -4.33
C THR A 246 -11.79 -2.24 -5.43
N VAL A 247 -11.93 -1.79 -6.68
CA VAL A 247 -11.16 -2.34 -7.81
C VAL A 247 -9.70 -1.91 -7.72
N LEU A 248 -9.42 -0.67 -7.31
CA LEU A 248 -8.05 -0.22 -7.06
C LEU A 248 -7.39 -1.01 -5.92
N ASP A 249 -8.12 -1.25 -4.82
CA ASP A 249 -7.65 -2.11 -3.72
C ASP A 249 -7.32 -3.53 -4.23
N PHE A 250 -8.17 -4.07 -5.10
CA PHE A 250 -7.92 -5.37 -5.72
C PHE A 250 -6.65 -5.38 -6.58
N LEU A 251 -6.47 -4.39 -7.46
CA LEU A 251 -5.28 -4.29 -8.32
C LEU A 251 -4.01 -4.14 -7.49
N LEU A 252 -4.05 -3.32 -6.43
CA LEU A 252 -2.92 -3.12 -5.53
C LEU A 252 -2.58 -4.42 -4.77
N ASP A 253 -3.58 -5.08 -4.19
CA ASP A 253 -3.40 -6.37 -3.50
C ASP A 253 -2.77 -7.40 -4.45
N LEU A 254 -3.30 -7.51 -5.67
CA LEU A 254 -2.85 -8.47 -6.66
C LEU A 254 -1.39 -8.24 -7.10
N LEU A 255 -1.03 -6.99 -7.42
CA LEU A 255 0.31 -6.67 -7.94
C LEU A 255 1.38 -6.60 -6.85
N SER A 256 1.00 -6.26 -5.61
CA SER A 256 1.93 -6.24 -4.47
C SER A 256 2.28 -7.63 -3.94
N GLY A 257 1.54 -8.68 -4.35
CA GLY A 257 1.86 -10.06 -4.00
C GLY A 257 1.63 -10.41 -2.53
N GLY A 258 0.70 -9.73 -1.85
CA GLY A 258 0.49 -9.91 -0.41
C GLY A 258 0.00 -11.31 -0.01
N ASP A 259 0.64 -11.91 1.01
CA ASP A 259 0.28 -13.23 1.59
C ASP A 259 -1.13 -13.28 2.22
N LYS A 260 -1.75 -12.12 2.49
CA LYS A 260 -3.06 -11.99 3.15
C LYS A 260 -4.00 -11.09 2.34
N SER A 261 -4.28 -11.46 1.09
CA SER A 261 -5.29 -10.74 0.31
C SER A 261 -6.70 -10.98 0.84
N LYS A 262 -7.53 -9.94 0.81
CA LYS A 262 -8.97 -10.07 1.06
C LYS A 262 -9.72 -10.69 -0.12
N PHE A 263 -9.13 -10.65 -1.32
CA PHE A 263 -9.73 -11.11 -2.57
C PHE A 263 -9.36 -12.55 -2.91
N TYR A 264 -8.32 -13.11 -2.28
CA TYR A 264 -7.85 -14.44 -2.61
C TYR A 264 -7.05 -15.17 -1.53
N GLN A 265 -6.99 -16.49 -1.66
CA GLN A 265 -6.07 -17.35 -0.91
C GLN A 265 -4.88 -17.68 -1.81
N SER A 266 -3.65 -17.51 -1.31
CA SER A 266 -2.38 -17.49 -2.03
C SER A 266 -2.01 -18.77 -2.82
N GLU A 267 -2.78 -19.86 -2.70
CA GLU A 267 -2.42 -21.17 -3.23
C GLU A 267 -2.85 -21.45 -4.69
N LEU A 268 -3.49 -20.53 -5.42
CA LEU A 268 -3.92 -20.84 -6.81
C LEU A 268 -2.96 -20.36 -7.91
N LEU A 269 -2.57 -21.31 -8.77
CA LEU A 269 -1.90 -21.11 -10.07
C LEU A 269 -2.59 -20.06 -10.97
N ASN A 270 -3.88 -19.78 -10.74
CA ASN A 270 -4.66 -18.79 -11.48
C ASN A 270 -4.22 -17.35 -11.18
N TYR A 271 -3.66 -17.05 -9.99
CA TYR A 271 -3.24 -15.68 -9.63
C TYR A 271 -2.05 -15.21 -10.43
N VAL A 272 -1.04 -16.07 -10.59
CA VAL A 272 0.16 -15.73 -11.37
C VAL A 272 -0.23 -15.47 -12.83
N LYS A 273 -1.10 -16.29 -13.40
CA LYS A 273 -1.63 -16.11 -14.76
C LYS A 273 -2.47 -14.85 -14.90
N LEU A 274 -3.28 -14.51 -13.90
CA LEU A 274 -4.07 -13.28 -13.91
C LEU A 274 -3.17 -12.05 -13.79
N THR A 275 -2.17 -12.10 -12.92
CA THR A 275 -1.17 -11.03 -12.73
C THR A 275 -0.43 -10.77 -14.03
N SER A 276 0.08 -11.81 -14.70
CA SER A 276 0.75 -11.64 -16.00
C SER A 276 -0.20 -11.09 -17.07
N ALA A 277 -1.44 -11.60 -17.13
CA ALA A 277 -2.44 -11.12 -18.08
C ALA A 277 -2.82 -9.65 -17.85
N ILE A 278 -2.92 -9.22 -16.59
CA ILE A 278 -3.14 -7.82 -16.22
C ILE A 278 -1.94 -6.98 -16.65
N LEU A 279 -0.71 -7.39 -16.34
CA LEU A 279 0.51 -6.63 -16.67
C LEU A 279 0.78 -6.49 -18.18
N GLU A 280 0.08 -7.25 -19.02
CA GLU A 280 0.19 -7.22 -20.48
C GLU A 280 -1.04 -6.58 -21.16
N ASN A 281 -2.06 -6.13 -20.41
CA ASN A 281 -3.32 -5.70 -20.99
C ASN A 281 -3.38 -4.20 -21.35
N ILE A 282 -3.33 -3.90 -22.65
CA ILE A 282 -3.33 -2.50 -23.14
C ILE A 282 -4.63 -1.74 -22.85
N SER A 283 -5.78 -2.40 -22.90
CA SER A 283 -7.08 -1.74 -22.65
C SER A 283 -7.21 -1.27 -21.20
N LEU A 284 -6.65 -2.03 -20.26
CA LEU A 284 -6.55 -1.62 -18.86
C LEU A 284 -5.62 -0.43 -18.70
N VAL A 285 -4.51 -0.39 -19.43
CA VAL A 285 -3.61 0.78 -19.46
C VAL A 285 -4.35 2.03 -19.93
N ASP A 286 -5.06 1.94 -21.06
CA ASP A 286 -5.85 3.06 -21.59
C ASP A 286 -6.91 3.55 -20.59
N CYS A 287 -7.61 2.62 -19.93
CA CYS A 287 -8.61 2.94 -18.91
C CYS A 287 -7.98 3.69 -17.72
N LEU A 288 -6.89 3.16 -17.17
CA LEU A 288 -6.19 3.75 -16.03
C LEU A 288 -5.56 5.12 -16.38
N MET A 289 -5.02 5.30 -17.60
CA MET A 289 -4.53 6.60 -18.06
C MET A 289 -5.66 7.63 -18.17
N ASN A 290 -6.81 7.24 -18.73
CA ASN A 290 -7.98 8.10 -18.79
C ASN A 290 -8.46 8.51 -17.39
N ILE A 291 -8.42 7.59 -16.43
CA ILE A 291 -8.75 7.87 -15.02
C ILE A 291 -7.75 8.85 -14.41
N MET A 292 -6.45 8.65 -14.65
CA MET A 292 -5.39 9.46 -14.04
C MET A 292 -5.36 10.90 -14.55
N PHE A 293 -5.58 11.10 -15.86
CA PHE A 293 -5.35 12.40 -16.51
C PHE A 293 -6.62 13.13 -16.94
N LEU A 294 -7.72 12.42 -17.21
CA LEU A 294 -8.95 13.04 -17.72
C LEU A 294 -10.06 13.16 -16.68
N ARG A 295 -9.98 12.43 -15.56
CA ARG A 295 -10.96 12.50 -14.47
C ARG A 295 -10.39 13.24 -13.26
N ASN A 296 -11.25 13.97 -12.55
CA ASN A 296 -10.90 14.52 -11.23
C ASN A 296 -10.85 13.36 -10.21
N ILE A 297 -9.66 12.80 -10.04
CA ILE A 297 -9.39 11.75 -9.05
C ILE A 297 -9.12 12.36 -7.67
N HIS A 298 -9.58 11.70 -6.61
CA HIS A 298 -9.27 12.10 -5.25
C HIS A 298 -7.80 11.78 -4.93
N ALA A 299 -7.14 12.59 -4.10
CA ALA A 299 -5.71 12.45 -3.81
C ALA A 299 -5.29 11.04 -3.36
N ASN A 300 -6.05 10.46 -2.43
CA ASN A 300 -5.83 9.09 -1.93
C ASN A 300 -5.93 8.00 -3.02
N ASP A 301 -6.79 8.18 -4.03
CA ASP A 301 -6.89 7.21 -5.13
C ASP A 301 -5.78 7.39 -6.15
N LEU A 302 -5.29 8.63 -6.31
CA LEU A 302 -4.10 8.88 -7.11
C LEU A 302 -2.87 8.21 -6.48
N GLU A 303 -2.69 8.30 -5.17
CA GLU A 303 -1.61 7.58 -4.45
C GLU A 303 -1.71 6.07 -4.66
N LYS A 304 -2.90 5.48 -4.49
CA LYS A 304 -3.12 4.06 -4.79
C LYS A 304 -2.82 3.71 -6.24
N LEU A 305 -3.24 4.56 -7.17
CA LEU A 305 -3.00 4.37 -8.59
C LEU A 305 -1.50 4.41 -8.90
N LEU A 306 -0.76 5.37 -8.35
CA LEU A 306 0.70 5.43 -8.49
C LEU A 306 1.38 4.18 -7.91
N SER A 307 0.90 3.71 -6.76
CA SER A 307 1.36 2.45 -6.14
C SER A 307 1.07 1.21 -6.99
N VAL A 308 -0.04 1.18 -7.75
CA VAL A 308 -0.32 0.13 -8.75
C VAL A 308 0.62 0.28 -9.97
N VAL A 309 0.77 1.51 -10.45
CA VAL A 309 1.51 1.85 -11.67
C VAL A 309 3.00 1.58 -11.56
N LYS A 310 3.63 1.80 -10.39
CA LYS A 310 5.07 1.52 -10.22
C LYS A 310 5.45 0.06 -10.44
N ILE A 311 4.49 -0.86 -10.37
CA ILE A 311 4.68 -2.32 -10.58
C ILE A 311 4.14 -2.74 -11.96
N TYR A 312 3.75 -1.81 -12.83
CA TYR A 312 3.10 -2.08 -14.11
C TYR A 312 3.95 -1.57 -15.30
N PRO A 313 4.91 -2.38 -15.80
CA PRO A 313 5.85 -2.01 -16.86
C PRO A 313 5.21 -1.46 -18.14
N LEU A 314 4.18 -2.14 -18.65
CA LEU A 314 3.49 -1.73 -19.88
C LEU A 314 2.85 -0.34 -19.71
N PHE A 315 2.23 -0.08 -18.55
CA PHE A 315 1.65 1.21 -18.25
C PHE A 315 2.70 2.34 -18.26
N LEU A 316 3.85 2.11 -17.63
CA LEU A 316 4.96 3.09 -17.61
C LEU A 316 5.50 3.38 -19.02
N ARG A 317 5.64 2.34 -19.86
CA ARG A 317 6.05 2.50 -21.27
C ARG A 317 5.04 3.32 -22.07
N GLU A 318 3.76 3.07 -21.90
CA GLU A 318 2.69 3.80 -22.60
C GLU A 318 2.57 5.25 -22.11
N ILE A 319 2.73 5.52 -20.80
CA ILE A 319 2.80 6.89 -20.31
C ILE A 319 3.96 7.65 -20.96
N HIS A 320 5.17 7.06 -20.96
CA HIS A 320 6.33 7.71 -21.56
C HIS A 320 6.13 7.95 -23.05
N THR A 321 5.56 6.99 -23.77
CA THR A 321 5.29 7.10 -25.21
C THR A 321 4.28 8.21 -25.52
N ASN A 322 3.22 8.36 -24.71
CA ASN A 322 2.13 9.30 -24.96
C ASN A 322 2.40 10.71 -24.41
N PHE A 323 3.09 10.83 -23.27
CA PHE A 323 3.24 12.09 -22.54
C PHE A 323 4.70 12.50 -22.24
N GLY A 324 5.67 11.62 -22.51
CA GLY A 324 7.08 11.82 -22.15
C GLY A 324 7.30 11.86 -20.63
N THR A 325 8.48 12.28 -20.18
CA THR A 325 8.78 12.38 -18.74
C THR A 325 8.21 13.62 -18.05
N LYS A 326 7.70 14.60 -18.81
CA LYS A 326 7.12 15.85 -18.25
C LYS A 326 5.91 15.57 -17.38
N VAL A 327 5.17 14.52 -17.69
CA VAL A 327 4.01 14.06 -16.93
C VAL A 327 4.32 13.80 -15.46
N PHE A 328 5.54 13.34 -15.13
CA PHE A 328 5.94 13.11 -13.74
C PHE A 328 6.14 14.42 -12.98
N VAL A 329 6.52 15.51 -13.66
CA VAL A 329 6.59 16.85 -13.07
C VAL A 329 5.18 17.32 -12.70
N ASP A 330 4.22 17.15 -13.61
CA ASP A 330 2.82 17.50 -13.39
C ASP A 330 2.19 16.66 -12.26
N LEU A 331 2.59 15.38 -12.17
CA LEU A 331 2.17 14.46 -11.11
C LEU A 331 2.77 14.81 -9.75
N CYS A 332 3.93 15.47 -9.66
CA CYS A 332 4.43 15.96 -8.38
C CYS A 332 3.62 17.17 -7.87
N GLY A 333 3.38 18.18 -8.72
CA GLY A 333 2.52 19.35 -8.39
C GLY A 333 2.81 19.99 -7.02
N SER A 334 1.76 20.32 -6.26
CA SER A 334 1.85 20.72 -4.83
C SER A 334 1.66 19.52 -3.88
N GLY A 335 2.08 18.33 -4.29
CA GLY A 335 1.84 17.09 -3.57
C GLY A 335 2.58 17.00 -2.23
N ASP A 336 2.03 16.18 -1.33
CA ASP A 336 2.68 15.81 -0.07
C ASP A 336 3.83 14.81 -0.32
N ASP A 337 4.71 14.62 0.67
CA ASP A 337 5.91 13.75 0.58
C ASP A 337 5.61 12.35 0.02
N THR A 338 4.53 11.71 0.49
CA THR A 338 4.11 10.37 0.05
C THR A 338 3.90 10.29 -1.46
N ARG A 339 3.21 11.29 -2.02
CA ARG A 339 2.92 11.34 -3.45
C ARG A 339 4.19 11.51 -4.27
N ILE A 340 5.12 12.33 -3.78
CA ILE A 340 6.42 12.54 -4.43
C ILE A 340 7.23 11.24 -4.43
N ILE A 341 7.27 10.53 -3.30
CA ILE A 341 7.94 9.23 -3.19
C ILE A 341 7.35 8.24 -4.21
N ASP A 342 6.03 8.12 -4.30
CA ASP A 342 5.39 7.22 -5.26
C ASP A 342 5.69 7.60 -6.73
N VAL A 343 5.78 8.89 -7.04
CA VAL A 343 6.21 9.35 -8.37
C VAL A 343 7.68 9.00 -8.63
N LEU A 344 8.56 9.19 -7.65
CA LEU A 344 9.98 8.84 -7.76
C LEU A 344 10.16 7.33 -7.94
N ASP A 345 9.39 6.50 -7.22
CA ASP A 345 9.35 5.05 -7.41
C ASP A 345 8.92 4.69 -8.83
N CYS A 346 7.91 5.37 -9.40
CA CYS A 346 7.49 5.17 -10.79
C CYS A 346 8.61 5.52 -11.77
N ILE A 347 9.39 6.59 -11.52
CA ILE A 347 10.56 6.94 -12.33
C ILE A 347 11.64 5.85 -12.22
N GLY A 348 11.92 5.37 -11.01
CA GLY A 348 12.86 4.27 -10.78
C GLY A 348 12.44 2.99 -11.50
N ALA A 349 11.14 2.67 -11.50
CA ALA A 349 10.58 1.56 -12.26
C ALA A 349 10.71 1.79 -13.77
N LEU A 350 10.36 2.97 -14.28
CA LEU A 350 10.50 3.32 -15.69
C LEU A 350 11.95 3.21 -16.19
N LEU A 351 12.93 3.59 -15.37
CA LEU A 351 14.36 3.47 -15.70
C LEU A 351 14.86 2.01 -15.76
N ASN A 352 14.12 1.05 -15.20
CA ASN A 352 14.40 -0.38 -15.37
C ASN A 352 14.01 -0.88 -16.75
N GLU A 353 13.06 -0.22 -17.40
CA GLU A 353 12.58 -0.61 -18.71
C GLU A 353 13.63 -0.35 -19.80
N GLU A 354 13.60 -1.18 -20.84
CA GLU A 354 14.46 -1.06 -22.03
C GLU A 354 13.87 -0.03 -23.01
N ILE A 355 13.69 1.20 -22.54
CA ILE A 355 13.18 2.32 -23.33
C ILE A 355 14.33 3.22 -23.78
N LEU A 356 14.22 3.77 -24.98
CA LEU A 356 15.12 4.81 -25.48
C LEU A 356 14.72 6.16 -24.89
N PHE A 357 15.44 6.61 -23.87
CA PHE A 357 15.27 7.95 -23.31
C PHE A 357 15.96 8.99 -24.18
N THR A 358 15.25 10.06 -24.48
CA THR A 358 15.83 11.23 -25.13
C THR A 358 16.68 12.04 -24.14
N VAL A 359 17.51 12.96 -24.66
CA VAL A 359 18.27 13.90 -23.81
C VAL A 359 17.33 14.76 -22.94
N GLU A 360 16.16 15.13 -23.47
CA GLU A 360 15.15 15.90 -22.73
C GLU A 360 14.52 15.08 -21.61
N ASP A 361 14.31 13.77 -21.83
CA ASP A 361 13.78 12.87 -20.80
C ASP A 361 14.73 12.78 -19.60
N ILE A 362 16.01 12.50 -19.85
CA ILE A 362 17.02 12.41 -18.80
C ILE A 362 17.21 13.76 -18.11
N GLN A 363 17.15 14.87 -18.85
CA GLN A 363 17.20 16.20 -18.27
C GLN A 363 16.03 16.44 -17.29
N THR A 364 14.83 16.02 -17.66
CA THR A 364 13.62 16.17 -16.83
C THR A 364 13.73 15.33 -15.56
N ILE A 365 14.14 14.06 -15.69
CA ILE A 365 14.36 13.15 -14.55
C ILE A 365 15.41 13.74 -13.61
N ASN A 366 16.58 14.16 -14.13
CA ASN A 366 17.63 14.75 -13.30
C ASN A 366 17.20 16.05 -12.63
N ASN A 367 16.31 16.86 -13.24
CA ASN A 367 15.77 18.05 -12.57
C ASN A 367 14.92 17.67 -11.35
N LEU A 368 14.02 16.69 -11.50
CA LEU A 368 13.18 16.21 -10.40
C LEU A 368 14.03 15.64 -9.25
N LEU A 369 15.06 14.84 -9.57
CA LEU A 369 15.96 14.31 -8.54
C LEU A 369 16.70 15.43 -7.80
N VAL A 370 17.12 16.51 -8.47
CA VAL A 370 17.76 17.68 -7.83
C VAL A 370 16.77 18.44 -6.95
N GLU A 371 15.54 18.63 -7.41
CA GLU A 371 14.49 19.35 -6.66
C GLU A 371 14.13 18.61 -5.35
N TYR A 372 13.96 17.29 -5.41
CA TYR A 372 13.52 16.49 -4.27
C TYR A 372 14.66 15.90 -3.42
N SER A 373 15.91 16.25 -3.72
CA SER A 373 17.08 15.89 -2.88
C SER A 373 17.52 17.02 -1.93
N GLY A 374 16.82 18.17 -1.94
CA GLY A 374 17.07 19.28 -1.03
C GLY A 374 16.91 18.90 0.45
N SER A 375 17.47 19.74 1.33
CA SER A 375 17.43 19.58 2.80
C SER A 375 16.03 19.73 3.40
N GLU A 376 15.09 20.27 2.63
CA GLU A 376 13.70 20.46 3.00
C GLU A 376 12.85 19.18 2.95
N TRP A 377 13.36 18.11 2.33
CA TRP A 377 12.67 16.82 2.18
C TRP A 377 13.12 15.80 3.23
N GLY A 378 12.21 14.88 3.59
CA GLY A 378 12.44 13.85 4.60
C GLY A 378 13.37 12.71 4.15
N GLU A 379 13.77 11.87 5.12
CA GLU A 379 14.69 10.75 4.91
C GLU A 379 14.18 9.73 3.87
N ASP A 380 12.88 9.47 3.83
CA ASP A 380 12.28 8.53 2.87
C ASP A 380 12.47 9.01 1.41
N ASN A 381 12.35 10.32 1.14
CA ASN A 381 12.65 10.88 -0.18
C ASN A 381 14.13 10.68 -0.53
N HIS A 382 15.04 10.99 0.39
CA HIS A 382 16.47 10.80 0.18
C HIS A 382 16.82 9.32 -0.06
N LYS A 383 16.17 8.40 0.66
CA LYS A 383 16.32 6.96 0.47
C LYS A 383 15.89 6.52 -0.93
N THR A 384 14.71 6.94 -1.40
CA THR A 384 14.22 6.59 -2.74
C THR A 384 15.14 7.14 -3.82
N ILE A 385 15.57 8.40 -3.72
CA ILE A 385 16.53 9.00 -4.68
C ILE A 385 17.86 8.27 -4.67
N ALA A 386 18.39 7.93 -3.48
CA ALA A 386 19.63 7.19 -3.36
C ALA A 386 19.56 5.81 -4.03
N GLN A 387 18.44 5.10 -3.90
CA GLN A 387 18.21 3.82 -4.60
C GLN A 387 18.17 3.98 -6.12
N ILE A 388 17.51 5.03 -6.63
CA ILE A 388 17.47 5.36 -8.06
C ILE A 388 18.89 5.62 -8.58
N LEU A 389 19.66 6.48 -7.90
CA LEU A 389 21.03 6.79 -8.29
C LEU A 389 21.90 5.53 -8.25
N LEU A 390 21.82 4.73 -7.18
CA LEU A 390 22.61 3.50 -7.05
C LEU A 390 22.40 2.54 -8.24
N LYS A 391 21.16 2.40 -8.70
CA LYS A 391 20.82 1.49 -9.80
C LYS A 391 21.00 2.10 -11.19
N HIS A 392 20.80 3.40 -11.34
CA HIS A 392 20.64 4.05 -12.64
C HIS A 392 21.62 5.20 -12.93
N LEU A 393 22.58 5.51 -12.05
CA LEU A 393 23.53 6.61 -12.26
C LEU A 393 24.22 6.54 -13.63
N LYS A 394 24.60 5.34 -14.08
CA LYS A 394 25.21 5.13 -15.40
C LYS A 394 24.34 5.61 -16.56
N LYS A 395 23.01 5.38 -16.49
CA LYS A 395 22.05 5.85 -17.50
C LYS A 395 21.86 7.37 -17.39
N LEU A 396 21.72 7.88 -16.16
CA LEU A 396 21.46 9.30 -15.87
C LEU A 396 22.66 10.24 -16.13
N SER A 397 23.87 9.68 -16.17
CA SER A 397 25.13 10.40 -16.36
C SER A 397 25.99 9.85 -17.51
N SER A 398 25.37 9.13 -18.47
CA SER A 398 26.06 8.58 -19.65
C SER A 398 26.90 9.63 -20.36
N LYS A 399 28.08 9.25 -20.86
CA LYS A 399 29.04 10.12 -21.56
C LYS A 399 28.46 10.85 -22.77
N ASP A 400 27.47 10.24 -23.42
CA ASP A 400 26.81 10.81 -24.60
C ASP A 400 25.92 12.02 -24.22
N LEU A 401 25.61 12.19 -22.92
CA LEU A 401 24.82 13.31 -22.44
C LEU A 401 25.67 14.57 -22.30
N PRO A 402 25.09 15.75 -22.62
CA PRO A 402 25.67 17.04 -22.28
C PRO A 402 26.11 17.12 -20.81
N LEU A 403 27.30 17.68 -20.58
CA LEU A 403 27.91 17.76 -19.25
C LEU A 403 27.01 18.47 -18.22
N ASN A 404 26.24 19.49 -18.62
CA ASN A 404 25.28 20.16 -17.73
C ASN A 404 24.16 19.24 -17.24
N ILE A 405 23.76 18.23 -18.02
CA ILE A 405 22.75 17.23 -17.62
C ILE A 405 23.37 16.19 -16.69
N ARG A 406 24.59 15.72 -17.00
CA ARG A 406 25.34 14.79 -16.12
C ARG A 406 25.57 15.38 -14.73
N LEU A 407 25.97 16.65 -14.67
CA LEU A 407 26.20 17.36 -13.41
C LEU A 407 24.95 17.50 -12.54
N LYS A 408 23.73 17.44 -13.11
CA LYS A 408 22.50 17.44 -12.31
C LYS A 408 22.34 16.14 -11.52
N ALA A 409 22.59 14.98 -12.13
CA ALA A 409 22.58 13.70 -11.42
C ALA A 409 23.58 13.69 -10.25
N TYR A 410 24.78 14.26 -10.46
CA TYR A 410 25.76 14.42 -9.38
C TYR A 410 25.39 15.48 -8.35
N THR A 411 24.64 16.51 -8.74
CA THR A 411 24.10 17.51 -7.80
C THR A 411 23.12 16.83 -6.85
N SER A 412 22.22 15.98 -7.34
CA SER A 412 21.32 15.19 -6.49
C SER A 412 22.10 14.34 -5.49
N LEU A 413 23.16 13.65 -5.95
CA LEU A 413 24.03 12.85 -5.08
C LEU A 413 24.67 13.69 -3.95
N VAL A 414 25.09 14.91 -4.26
CA VAL A 414 25.73 15.84 -3.30
C VAL A 414 24.73 16.36 -2.27
N GLN A 415 23.46 16.53 -2.64
CA GLN A 415 22.43 17.10 -1.77
C GLN A 415 21.83 16.09 -0.79
N LEU A 416 21.91 14.78 -1.10
CA LEU A 416 21.36 13.70 -0.28
C LEU A 416 21.84 13.76 1.18
N GLN A 417 20.90 13.60 2.11
CA GLN A 417 21.17 13.40 3.53
C GLN A 417 20.69 12.00 3.89
N TYR A 418 21.60 11.10 4.26
CA TYR A 418 21.25 9.70 4.46
C TYR A 418 22.10 9.03 5.53
N GLU A 419 21.46 8.31 6.46
CA GLU A 419 22.09 7.77 7.66
C GLU A 419 22.93 6.50 7.40
N GLU A 420 22.58 5.69 6.38
CA GLU A 420 23.25 4.40 6.20
C GLU A 420 24.62 4.54 5.48
N ALA A 421 25.69 4.41 6.27
CA ALA A 421 27.09 4.40 5.82
C ALA A 421 27.39 3.46 4.63
N ASN A 422 26.74 2.29 4.56
CA ASN A 422 26.96 1.30 3.49
C ASN A 422 26.48 1.81 2.13
N MET A 423 25.41 2.60 2.12
CA MET A 423 24.85 3.14 0.88
C MET A 423 25.81 4.16 0.28
N TRP A 424 26.41 5.04 1.11
CA TRP A 424 27.41 6.01 0.66
C TRP A 424 28.65 5.36 0.06
N GLN A 425 29.17 4.29 0.67
CA GLN A 425 30.29 3.54 0.09
C GLN A 425 29.96 3.01 -1.32
N THR A 426 28.75 2.47 -1.48
CA THR A 426 28.31 1.92 -2.76
C THR A 426 28.09 3.02 -3.80
N LEU A 427 27.46 4.13 -3.43
CA LEU A 427 27.24 5.28 -4.32
C LEU A 427 28.55 5.89 -4.82
N ILE A 428 29.53 6.06 -3.93
CA ILE A 428 30.86 6.58 -4.29
C ILE A 428 31.60 5.62 -5.23
N GLN A 429 31.50 4.31 -4.99
CA GLN A 429 32.07 3.31 -5.89
C GLN A 429 31.39 3.34 -7.27
N VAL A 430 30.06 3.43 -7.31
CA VAL A 430 29.28 3.57 -8.55
C VAL A 430 29.64 4.85 -9.30
N LEU A 431 29.92 5.97 -8.60
CA LEU A 431 30.43 7.19 -9.23
C LEU A 431 31.81 6.97 -9.87
N GLU A 432 32.74 6.35 -9.13
CA GLU A 432 34.10 6.07 -9.63
C GLU A 432 34.06 5.21 -10.89
N ASP A 433 33.23 4.18 -10.90
CA ASP A 433 33.18 3.21 -12.01
C ASP A 433 32.47 3.77 -13.26
N ASN A 434 31.59 4.78 -13.10
CA ASN A 434 30.75 5.29 -14.19
C ASN A 434 31.30 6.53 -14.90
N GLU A 435 31.87 7.50 -14.17
CA GLU A 435 32.39 8.72 -14.79
C GLU A 435 33.79 8.48 -15.35
N GLU A 436 34.01 8.72 -16.64
CA GLU A 436 35.36 8.61 -17.21
C GLU A 436 36.01 9.97 -17.48
N ASP A 437 35.24 11.06 -17.48
CA ASP A 437 35.80 12.41 -17.51
C ASP A 437 36.49 12.68 -16.16
N ILE A 438 37.83 12.64 -16.20
CA ILE A 438 38.68 12.83 -15.03
C ILE A 438 38.44 14.19 -14.36
N GLN A 439 38.19 15.27 -15.12
CA GLN A 439 37.93 16.58 -14.53
C GLN A 439 36.55 16.65 -13.88
N CYS A 440 35.54 16.04 -14.49
CA CYS A 440 34.19 15.91 -13.91
C CYS A 440 34.24 15.10 -12.61
N LYS A 441 34.80 13.89 -12.66
CA LYS A 441 34.99 13.00 -11.51
C LYS A 441 35.73 13.68 -10.36
N ALA A 442 36.85 14.34 -10.67
CA ALA A 442 37.63 15.10 -9.71
C ALA A 442 36.81 16.21 -9.05
N SER A 443 36.03 16.95 -9.83
CA SER A 443 35.18 18.04 -9.33
C SER A 443 34.10 17.53 -8.39
N VAL A 444 33.43 16.42 -8.74
CA VAL A 444 32.38 15.82 -7.89
C VAL A 444 32.96 15.30 -6.58
N PHE A 445 34.08 14.58 -6.60
CA PHE A 445 34.72 14.15 -5.35
C PHE A 445 35.18 15.32 -4.49
N LEU A 446 35.72 16.38 -5.08
CA LEU A 446 36.08 17.58 -4.35
C LEU A 446 34.86 18.20 -3.67
N VAL A 447 33.74 18.34 -4.38
CA VAL A 447 32.49 18.86 -3.80
C VAL A 447 32.01 17.99 -2.65
N LEU A 448 31.95 16.66 -2.82
CA LEU A 448 31.55 15.71 -1.76
C LEU A 448 32.50 15.71 -0.56
N THR A 449 33.76 16.09 -0.77
CA THR A 449 34.76 16.18 0.30
C THR A 449 34.70 17.51 1.05
N LEU A 450 34.42 18.60 0.33
CA LEU A 450 34.59 19.96 0.83
C LEU A 450 33.28 20.59 1.30
N GLY A 451 32.17 20.29 0.63
CA GLY A 451 30.90 20.98 0.83
C GLY A 451 30.97 22.46 0.49
N ASP A 452 29.98 23.21 0.97
CA ASP A 452 29.93 24.67 0.83
C ASP A 452 30.91 25.36 1.80
N LEU A 453 31.83 26.15 1.24
CA LEU A 453 32.86 26.88 1.97
C LEU A 453 32.45 28.32 2.31
N THR A 454 31.26 28.76 1.87
CA THR A 454 30.76 30.12 2.07
C THR A 454 29.75 30.26 3.22
N SER A 455 29.05 29.19 3.58
CA SER A 455 28.22 29.10 4.80
C SER A 455 29.10 29.00 6.06
N CYS A 456 29.82 30.08 6.35
CA CYS A 456 30.51 30.28 7.63
C CYS A 456 29.50 30.62 8.73
N ASN A 457 28.77 29.63 9.24
CA ASN A 457 28.13 29.75 10.56
C ASN A 457 28.39 28.48 11.39
N PRO A 458 29.60 28.28 11.91
CA PRO A 458 29.74 27.47 13.11
C PRO A 458 29.15 28.30 14.27
N LEU A 459 28.00 27.89 14.80
CA LEU A 459 27.38 28.38 16.07
C LEU A 459 26.24 29.42 15.96
N ASP A 460 25.14 29.11 15.26
CA ASP A 460 23.81 29.58 15.71
C ASP A 460 23.07 28.43 16.41
N HIS A 461 23.72 27.80 17.40
CA HIS A 461 22.96 27.06 18.41
C HIS A 461 22.61 28.03 19.53
N VAL A 462 21.32 28.30 19.64
CA VAL A 462 20.70 28.85 20.85
C VAL A 462 21.19 28.02 22.04
N LYS A 463 21.97 28.65 22.94
CA LYS A 463 22.32 28.07 24.24
C LYS A 463 21.06 27.54 24.91
N GLY A 464 20.83 26.23 24.92
CA GLY A 464 19.70 25.63 25.66
C GLY A 464 19.02 24.41 25.06
N GLN A 465 19.34 23.94 23.85
CA GLN A 465 18.78 22.68 23.37
C GLN A 465 19.40 21.50 24.13
N VAL A 466 18.55 20.79 24.87
CA VAL A 466 18.87 19.57 25.61
C VAL A 466 19.06 18.46 24.58
N PHE A 467 20.17 17.75 24.66
CA PHE A 467 20.44 16.53 23.89
C PHE A 467 19.30 15.53 24.12
N ASP A 468 18.41 15.38 23.14
CA ASP A 468 17.57 14.20 23.04
C ASP A 468 18.38 13.08 22.38
N LYS A 469 18.36 11.90 22.99
CA LYS A 469 19.21 10.75 22.65
C LYS A 469 18.94 10.12 21.27
N GLY A 470 18.09 10.74 20.45
CA GLY A 470 17.73 10.30 19.11
C GLY A 470 18.43 11.07 17.97
N GLU A 471 18.99 12.24 18.22
CA GLU A 471 19.73 13.00 17.19
C GLU A 471 21.19 12.52 17.12
N VAL A 472 21.42 11.38 16.46
CA VAL A 472 22.76 11.01 16.00
C VAL A 472 23.16 12.04 14.96
N SER A 473 24.29 12.68 15.21
CA SER A 473 24.60 13.98 14.65
C SER A 473 24.88 13.92 13.15
N ILE A 474 24.24 14.81 12.39
CA ILE A 474 24.58 15.29 11.03
C ILE A 474 26.10 15.31 10.74
N TYR A 475 26.94 15.45 11.78
CA TYR A 475 28.40 15.46 11.70
C TYR A 475 29.10 14.10 11.46
N TYR A 476 28.49 12.95 11.77
CA TYR A 476 29.19 11.65 11.62
C TYR A 476 29.14 11.13 10.19
N GLU A 477 27.97 11.19 9.56
CA GLU A 477 27.72 10.75 8.19
C GLU A 477 28.45 11.66 7.20
N GLU A 478 28.38 12.98 7.41
CA GLU A 478 29.12 13.96 6.61
C GLU A 478 30.63 13.75 6.72
N ALA A 479 31.15 13.42 7.90
CA ALA A 479 32.57 13.14 8.10
C ALA A 479 32.98 11.83 7.39
N LEU A 480 32.14 10.80 7.43
CA LEU A 480 32.37 9.55 6.72
C LEU A 480 32.37 9.76 5.20
N LEU A 481 31.35 10.41 4.65
CA LEU A 481 31.24 10.73 3.23
C LEU A 481 32.45 11.54 2.76
N SER A 482 32.80 12.59 3.50
CA SER A 482 33.96 13.43 3.18
C SER A 482 35.26 12.63 3.18
N ARG A 483 35.44 11.72 4.15
CA ARG A 483 36.61 10.85 4.23
C ARG A 483 36.67 9.86 3.06
N LEU A 484 35.53 9.29 2.67
CA LEU A 484 35.42 8.38 1.55
C LEU A 484 35.74 9.11 0.24
N ALA A 485 35.02 10.18 -0.09
CA ALA A 485 35.23 10.97 -1.30
C ALA A 485 36.67 11.49 -1.40
N GLY A 486 37.24 12.00 -0.30
CA GLY A 486 38.62 12.47 -0.27
C GLY A 486 39.65 11.38 -0.54
N ARG A 487 39.38 10.13 -0.14
CA ARG A 487 40.23 8.98 -0.45
C ARG A 487 40.22 8.65 -1.95
N TYR A 488 39.06 8.67 -2.60
CA TYR A 488 38.95 8.45 -4.05
C TYR A 488 39.63 9.58 -4.83
N PHE A 489 39.42 10.84 -4.42
CA PHE A 489 40.14 11.97 -5.01
C PHE A 489 41.67 11.81 -4.89
N LYS A 490 42.16 11.41 -3.71
CA LYS A 490 43.60 11.12 -3.51
C LYS A 490 44.10 10.00 -4.42
N ASN A 491 43.30 8.95 -4.62
CA ASN A 491 43.64 7.85 -5.52
C ASN A 491 43.71 8.33 -6.97
N LEU A 492 42.78 9.19 -7.40
CA LEU A 492 42.78 9.81 -8.72
C LEU A 492 44.03 10.68 -8.94
N LEU A 493 44.39 11.48 -7.95
CA LEU A 493 45.66 12.23 -7.96
C LEU A 493 46.87 11.30 -8.03
N ASN A 494 46.79 10.10 -7.46
CA ASN A 494 47.89 9.14 -7.47
C ASN A 494 48.04 8.39 -8.80
N SER A 495 46.92 8.03 -9.43
CA SER A 495 46.87 7.25 -10.67
C SER A 495 47.08 8.08 -11.92
N THR A 496 46.84 9.40 -11.85
CA THR A 496 47.05 10.33 -12.95
C THR A 496 48.23 11.25 -12.62
N ASP A 497 49.06 11.62 -13.59
CA ASP A 497 50.23 12.49 -13.37
C ASP A 497 49.88 13.94 -12.98
N CYS A 498 48.68 14.18 -12.42
CA CYS A 498 48.12 15.47 -12.01
C CYS A 498 48.01 16.52 -13.12
N GLN A 499 48.30 16.17 -14.39
CA GLN A 499 48.26 17.10 -15.51
C GLN A 499 46.86 17.69 -15.74
N PHE A 500 45.81 16.89 -15.49
CA PHE A 500 44.42 17.31 -15.64
C PHE A 500 44.03 18.49 -14.74
N LEU A 501 44.76 18.74 -13.64
CA LEU A 501 44.48 19.85 -12.73
C LEU A 501 44.73 21.22 -13.38
N LYS A 502 45.68 21.29 -14.31
CA LYS A 502 46.09 22.53 -14.98
C LYS A 502 45.28 22.82 -16.25
N ILE A 503 44.53 21.84 -16.74
CA ILE A 503 43.67 22.00 -17.91
C ILE A 503 42.51 22.94 -17.53
N PRO A 504 42.18 23.94 -18.38
CA PRO A 504 41.05 24.83 -18.12
C PRO A 504 39.74 24.05 -17.95
N LEU A 505 38.94 24.44 -16.96
CA LEU A 505 37.62 23.87 -16.73
C LEU A 505 36.62 24.42 -17.75
N THR A 506 35.60 23.60 -18.07
CA THR A 506 34.45 24.06 -18.84
C THR A 506 33.59 24.99 -17.99
N SER A 507 32.81 25.88 -18.62
CA SER A 507 31.90 26.79 -17.90
C SER A 507 30.97 26.06 -16.94
N ASN A 508 30.45 24.88 -17.35
CA ASN A 508 29.58 24.06 -16.53
C ASN A 508 30.25 23.55 -15.24
N LEU A 509 31.53 23.14 -15.30
CA LEU A 509 32.29 22.71 -14.12
C LEU A 509 32.64 23.89 -13.21
N CYS A 510 32.99 25.04 -13.79
CA CYS A 510 33.22 26.27 -13.03
C CYS A 510 31.96 26.67 -12.25
N GLU A 511 30.79 26.66 -12.91
CA GLU A 511 29.50 26.96 -12.27
C GLU A 511 29.13 25.93 -11.20
N PHE A 512 29.37 24.63 -11.46
CA PHE A 512 29.12 23.57 -10.48
C PHE A 512 29.98 23.71 -9.22
N LEU A 513 31.28 23.96 -9.36
CA LEU A 513 32.18 24.20 -8.23
C LEU A 513 31.83 25.49 -7.50
N GLN A 514 31.49 26.56 -8.23
CA GLN A 514 31.08 27.82 -7.61
C GLN A 514 29.76 27.67 -6.85
N LYS A 515 28.78 26.95 -7.38
CA LYS A 515 27.47 26.75 -6.73
C LYS A 515 27.60 25.92 -5.45
N ASN A 516 28.39 24.84 -5.48
CA ASN A 516 28.47 23.91 -4.35
C ASN A 516 29.55 24.26 -3.32
N CYS A 517 30.64 24.91 -3.73
CA CYS A 517 31.76 25.27 -2.84
C CYS A 517 31.95 26.79 -2.66
N GLY A 518 31.25 27.64 -3.43
CA GLY A 518 31.36 29.09 -3.33
C GLY A 518 32.69 29.69 -3.81
N ILE A 519 33.45 28.95 -4.62
CA ILE A 519 34.74 29.39 -5.18
C ILE A 519 34.66 29.39 -6.70
N LYS A 520 34.99 30.53 -7.31
CA LYS A 520 35.10 30.66 -8.75
C LYS A 520 36.53 30.37 -9.19
N CYS A 521 36.70 29.41 -10.10
CA CYS A 521 38.01 28.94 -10.53
C CYS A 521 38.02 28.61 -12.02
N ASP A 522 39.17 28.83 -12.67
CA ASP A 522 39.37 28.52 -14.09
C ASP A 522 40.02 27.15 -14.31
N SER A 523 40.64 26.57 -13.27
CA SER A 523 41.23 25.24 -13.25
C SER A 523 41.15 24.62 -11.86
N LEU A 524 41.26 23.29 -11.74
CA LEU A 524 41.28 22.62 -10.43
C LEU A 524 42.54 22.97 -9.63
N ASP A 525 43.66 23.24 -10.30
CA ASP A 525 44.88 23.74 -9.65
C ASP A 525 44.65 25.13 -9.03
N ASN A 526 44.00 26.03 -9.77
CA ASN A 526 43.59 27.34 -9.27
C ASN A 526 42.62 27.21 -8.09
N PHE A 527 41.62 26.33 -8.18
CA PHE A 527 40.70 26.04 -7.09
C PHE A 527 41.41 25.58 -5.81
N LEU A 528 42.33 24.61 -5.91
CA LEU A 528 43.11 24.12 -4.77
C LEU A 528 44.05 25.19 -4.19
N CYS A 529 44.62 26.05 -5.03
CA CYS A 529 45.43 27.19 -4.58
C CYS A 529 44.59 28.23 -3.83
N GLN A 530 43.43 28.63 -4.36
CA GLN A 530 42.53 29.58 -3.68
C GLN A 530 42.02 29.03 -2.34
N ILE A 531 41.74 27.73 -2.28
CA ILE A 531 41.47 27.04 -1.03
C ILE A 531 42.67 27.21 -0.09
N SER A 532 43.88 26.93 -0.55
CA SER A 532 45.09 27.10 0.26
C SER A 532 45.26 28.53 0.77
N GLU A 533 44.92 29.55 -0.02
CA GLU A 533 45.05 30.97 0.31
C GLU A 533 43.99 31.47 1.29
N LYS A 534 42.71 31.12 1.11
CA LYS A 534 41.62 31.46 2.04
C LYS A 534 41.88 30.97 3.47
N ASN A 535 42.70 29.94 3.61
CA ASN A 535 43.05 29.26 4.85
C ASN A 535 44.23 29.87 5.62
N VAL A 536 44.96 30.82 5.05
CA VAL A 536 46.12 31.48 5.69
C VAL A 536 45.70 32.56 6.70
N MET A 537 44.41 32.90 6.77
CA MET A 537 43.91 34.04 7.57
C MET A 537 43.54 33.72 9.02
N GLU A 538 43.53 32.46 9.49
CA GLU A 538 43.25 32.17 10.90
C GLU A 538 44.05 30.97 11.46
N ASP A 539 44.73 31.23 12.58
CA ASP A 539 45.83 30.47 13.18
C ASP A 539 45.46 29.05 13.67
N TYR A 540 45.55 28.02 12.80
CA TYR A 540 45.51 26.60 13.22
C TYR A 540 46.54 25.73 12.46
N SER A 541 47.06 24.71 13.15
CA SER A 541 48.27 23.95 12.80
C SER A 541 48.05 22.64 12.03
N LYS A 542 46.83 22.32 11.58
CA LYS A 542 46.53 21.01 10.96
C LYS A 542 46.45 21.08 9.44
N VAL A 543 47.22 20.21 8.80
CA VAL A 543 47.39 20.02 7.35
C VAL A 543 46.24 19.17 6.79
N CYS A 544 45.76 19.46 5.58
CA CYS A 544 44.77 18.62 4.91
C CYS A 544 45.37 17.23 4.58
N SER A 545 44.93 16.19 5.32
CA SER A 545 45.56 14.86 5.29
C SER A 545 45.17 13.99 4.08
N PHE A 546 44.13 14.37 3.33
CA PHE A 546 43.70 13.63 2.15
C PHE A 546 44.32 14.13 0.83
N LEU A 547 44.96 15.30 0.78
CA LEU A 547 45.66 15.80 -0.42
C LEU A 547 47.06 15.15 -0.60
N ARG A 548 47.56 15.08 -1.85
CA ARG A 548 48.93 14.61 -2.17
C ARG A 548 49.97 15.52 -1.50
N PRO A 549 51.17 15.03 -1.13
CA PRO A 549 52.21 15.82 -0.43
C PRO A 549 52.54 17.18 -1.06
N GLY A 550 52.53 17.30 -2.39
CA GLY A 550 52.75 18.58 -3.08
C GLY A 550 51.62 19.62 -2.92
N TYR A 551 50.43 19.19 -2.48
CA TYR A 551 49.22 20.01 -2.29
C TYR A 551 48.82 20.12 -0.81
N GLN A 552 49.63 19.57 0.11
CA GLN A 552 49.37 19.59 1.56
C GLN A 552 49.41 20.99 2.18
N ALA A 553 49.92 22.01 1.48
CA ALA A 553 49.93 23.39 1.98
C ALA A 553 48.52 23.97 2.20
N ALA A 554 47.46 23.35 1.64
CA ALA A 554 46.08 23.75 1.88
C ALA A 554 45.60 23.39 3.31
N LYS A 555 45.35 24.41 4.15
CA LYS A 555 44.93 24.28 5.55
C LYS A 555 43.44 24.57 5.77
N LEU A 556 42.55 23.69 5.34
CA LEU A 556 41.10 23.93 5.33
C LEU A 556 40.47 24.28 6.70
N LYS A 557 40.18 25.57 6.91
CA LYS A 557 39.17 26.06 7.85
C LYS A 557 37.82 26.08 7.12
N SER A 558 36.73 25.78 7.85
CA SER A 558 35.34 25.73 7.37
C SER A 558 34.98 24.63 6.37
N LEU A 559 35.60 23.46 6.46
CA LEU A 559 34.96 22.24 5.96
C LEU A 559 33.81 21.87 6.90
N ARG A 560 32.77 21.21 6.39
CA ARG A 560 31.89 20.34 7.20
C ARG A 560 32.65 19.24 7.98
N ILE A 561 33.98 19.22 7.89
CA ILE A 561 34.89 18.26 8.50
C ILE A 561 35.30 18.69 9.92
N LYS A 562 34.61 18.14 10.93
CA LYS A 562 35.28 17.77 12.19
C LYS A 562 36.06 16.46 11.99
N ASN A 563 37.15 16.48 11.24
CA ASN A 563 38.22 15.49 11.44
C ASN A 563 39.06 15.92 12.64
N VAL A 564 38.43 15.86 13.80
CA VAL A 564 39.10 15.67 15.09
C VAL A 564 38.21 14.69 15.83
N TYR A 565 38.45 13.39 15.62
CA TYR A 565 38.53 12.33 16.63
C TYR A 565 38.55 10.97 15.92
N MET A 566 39.72 10.60 15.39
CA MET A 566 40.50 9.40 15.73
C MET A 566 41.81 9.40 14.94
#